data_AF-A0A352RVQ0-F1
#
_entry.id   AF-A0A352RVQ0-F1
#
_cell.length_a   1.000
_cell.length_b   1.000
_cell.length_c   1.000
_cell.angle_alpha   90.00
_cell.angle_beta   90.00
_cell.angle_gamma   90.00
#
_symmetry.space_group_name_H-M   'P 1'
#
loop_
_entity.id
_entity.type
_entity.pdbx_description
1 polymer ?
#
loop_
_entity_poly.entity_id
_entity_poly.type
_entity_poly.pdbx_seq_one_letter_code
_entity_poly.pdbx_strand_id
1 'polypeptide(L)'
;RVVKMVSEAETRQSPTQRLTDRFERVFVPAVLATSFLLLFAWVVVDEPFRDSFYRAMAVLVAASPCALAIATPSAILSGVARAARGGVLIKGGAPLEKLGSLDALAF
;
A
#
# COMPACT_ATOMS: atom_id res chain seq x y z
N ARG A 1 -4.86 32.13 12.46
CA ARG A 1 -6.04 31.21 12.44
C ARG A 1 -6.28 30.63 11.04
N VAL A 2 -6.40 31.45 9.98
CA VAL A 2 -6.57 30.99 8.59
C VAL A 2 -5.40 30.10 8.13
N VAL A 3 -4.15 30.49 8.39
CA VAL A 3 -2.96 29.67 8.07
C VAL A 3 -2.96 28.30 8.78
N LYS A 4 -3.51 28.23 10.01
CA LYS A 4 -3.63 26.97 10.76
C LYS A 4 -4.72 26.06 10.17
N MET A 5 -5.87 26.63 9.78
CA MET A 5 -6.93 25.89 9.08
C MET A 5 -6.49 25.40 7.69
N VAL A 6 -5.66 26.17 6.98
CA VAL A 6 -5.08 25.78 5.69
C VAL A 6 -4.03 24.68 5.87
N SER A 7 -3.15 24.79 6.87
CA SER A 7 -2.14 23.78 7.19
C SER A 7 -2.75 22.43 7.64
N GLU A 8 -3.85 22.46 8.40
CA GLU A 8 -4.62 21.26 8.81
C GLU A 8 -5.38 20.61 7.63
N ALA A 9 -5.69 21.36 6.57
CA ALA A 9 -6.32 20.85 5.36
C ALA A 9 -5.31 20.21 4.38
N GLU A 10 -4.07 20.73 4.32
CA GLU A 10 -3.00 20.24 3.44
C GLU A 10 -2.36 18.93 3.91
N THR A 11 -2.47 18.56 5.19
CA THR A 11 -1.81 17.38 5.78
C THR A 11 -2.63 16.08 5.68
N ARG A 12 -3.69 16.05 4.87
CA ARG A 12 -4.46 14.81 4.67
C ARG A 12 -3.77 13.92 3.63
N GLN A 13 -3.06 12.91 4.14
CA GLN A 13 -2.67 11.72 3.38
C GLN A 13 -3.83 11.21 2.54
N SER A 14 -3.52 10.75 1.33
CA SER A 14 -4.54 10.31 0.40
C SER A 14 -5.21 9.00 0.88
N PRO A 15 -6.51 8.79 0.61
CA PRO A 15 -7.22 7.60 1.07
C PRO A 15 -6.59 6.28 0.60
N THR A 16 -5.98 6.25 -0.58
CA THR A 16 -5.29 5.09 -1.15
C THR A 16 -3.93 4.87 -0.47
N GLN A 17 -3.21 5.95 -0.09
CA GLN A 17 -2.04 5.80 0.78
C GLN A 17 -2.42 5.12 2.09
N ARG A 18 -3.55 5.51 2.71
CA ARG A 18 -4.05 4.86 3.93
C ARG A 18 -4.47 3.41 3.73
N LEU A 19 -4.95 3.05 2.53
CA LEU A 19 -5.37 1.70 2.20
C LEU A 19 -4.17 0.77 2.06
N THR A 20 -3.12 1.22 1.37
CA THR A 20 -1.83 0.52 1.28
C THR A 20 -1.18 0.39 2.65
N ASP A 21 -1.11 1.47 3.45
CA ASP A 21 -0.57 1.44 4.81
C ASP A 21 -1.33 0.45 5.71
N ARG A 22 -2.67 0.40 5.60
CA ARG A 22 -3.49 -0.55 6.36
C ARG A 22 -3.26 -1.99 5.91
N PHE A 23 -3.10 -2.21 4.61
CA PHE A 23 -2.79 -3.53 4.07
C PHE A 23 -1.43 -4.01 4.57
N GLU A 24 -0.39 -3.20 4.42
CA GLU A 24 0.97 -3.52 4.90
C GLU A 24 0.98 -3.80 6.41
N ARG A 25 0.24 -3.01 7.19
CA ARG A 25 0.13 -3.20 8.64
C ARG A 25 -0.43 -4.56 9.05
N VAL A 26 -1.23 -5.20 8.21
CA VAL A 26 -1.80 -6.54 8.47
C VAL A 26 -1.00 -7.63 7.76
N PHE A 27 -0.57 -7.38 6.53
CA PHE A 27 0.12 -8.34 5.68
C PHE A 27 1.51 -8.70 6.22
N VAL A 28 2.31 -7.70 6.62
CA VAL A 28 3.66 -7.91 7.15
C VAL A 28 3.65 -8.82 8.39
N PRO A 29 2.86 -8.54 9.46
CA PRO A 29 2.84 -9.43 10.62
C PRO A 29 2.25 -10.82 10.30
N ALA A 30 1.29 -10.92 9.37
CA ALA A 30 0.72 -12.21 8.97
C ALA A 30 1.76 -13.12 8.27
N VAL A 31 2.56 -12.56 7.35
CA VAL A 31 3.63 -13.29 6.67
C VAL A 31 4.71 -13.71 7.66
N LEU A 32 5.14 -12.81 8.55
CA LEU A 32 6.14 -13.13 9.58
C LEU A 32 5.66 -14.23 10.53
N ALA A 33 4.39 -14.16 10.98
CA ALA A 33 3.80 -15.19 11.83
C ALA A 33 3.75 -16.55 11.10
N THR A 34 3.36 -16.56 9.83
CA THR A 34 3.31 -17.78 9.00
C THR A 34 4.70 -18.38 8.80
N SER A 35 5.71 -17.56 8.47
CA SER A 35 7.09 -18.02 8.32
C SER A 35 7.67 -18.54 9.64
N PHE A 36 7.34 -17.91 10.76
CA PHE A 36 7.76 -18.39 12.09
C PHE A 36 7.12 -19.75 12.40
N LEU A 37 5.83 -19.93 12.15
CA LEU A 37 5.15 -21.22 12.34
C LEU A 37 5.77 -22.32 11.46
N LEU A 38 6.09 -22.01 10.20
CA LEU A 38 6.74 -22.96 9.29
C LEU A 38 8.15 -23.35 9.74
N LEU A 39 8.87 -22.43 10.39
CA LEU A 39 10.19 -22.72 10.95
C LEU A 39 10.14 -23.75 12.08
N PHE A 40 9.04 -23.80 12.84
CA PHE A 40 8.83 -24.78 13.92
C PHE A 40 8.03 -26.02 13.48
N ALA A 41 7.70 -26.14 12.19
CA ALA A 41 6.94 -27.28 11.67
C ALA A 41 7.65 -28.63 11.88
N TRP A 42 8.98 -28.66 11.91
CA TRP A 42 9.79 -29.84 12.22
C TRP A 42 9.55 -30.44 13.62
N VAL A 43 8.91 -29.70 14.54
CA VAL A 43 8.56 -30.20 15.88
C VAL A 43 7.29 -31.08 15.84
N VAL A 44 6.44 -30.88 14.84
CA VAL A 44 5.14 -31.58 14.69
C VAL A 44 5.21 -32.63 13.58
N VAL A 45 6.03 -32.40 12.56
CA VAL A 45 6.23 -33.29 11.42
C VAL A 45 7.67 -33.81 11.48
N ASP A 46 7.86 -35.12 11.37
CA ASP A 46 9.14 -35.84 11.40
C ASP A 46 9.99 -35.54 10.13
N GLU A 47 10.31 -34.27 9.94
CA GLU A 47 10.96 -33.70 8.75
C GLU A 47 12.30 -33.06 9.14
N PRO A 48 13.32 -33.10 8.26
CA PRO A 48 14.59 -32.46 8.51
C PRO A 48 14.42 -30.95 8.72
N PHE A 49 15.14 -30.37 9.69
CA PHE A 49 15.17 -28.92 9.93
C PHE A 49 15.47 -28.10 8.66
N ARG A 50 16.29 -28.66 7.77
CA ARG A 50 16.65 -28.05 6.48
C ARG A 50 15.43 -27.80 5.58
N ASP A 51 14.46 -28.71 5.58
CA ASP A 51 13.29 -28.62 4.69
C ASP A 51 12.25 -27.63 5.23
N SER A 52 12.08 -27.58 6.56
CA SER A 52 11.27 -26.55 7.22
C SER A 52 11.84 -25.15 7.00
N PHE A 53 13.17 -24.99 7.09
CA PHE A 53 13.85 -23.72 6.79
C PHE A 53 13.67 -23.31 5.32
N TYR A 54 13.84 -24.24 4.38
CA TYR A 54 13.64 -23.96 2.95
C TYR A 54 12.21 -23.52 2.64
N ARG A 55 11.20 -24.17 3.24
CA ARG A 55 9.79 -23.77 3.09
C ARG A 55 9.51 -22.38 3.64
N ALA A 56 10.05 -22.05 4.82
CA ALA A 56 9.88 -20.72 5.40
C ALA A 56 10.47 -19.62 4.51
N MET A 57 11.66 -19.84 3.94
CA MET A 57 12.27 -18.92 2.96
C MET A 57 11.44 -18.81 1.68
N ALA A 58 10.94 -19.93 1.15
CA ALA A 58 10.11 -19.92 -0.06
C ALA A 58 8.84 -19.07 0.13
N VAL A 59 8.20 -19.15 1.30
CA VAL A 59 7.02 -18.34 1.62
C VAL A 59 7.37 -16.85 1.73
N LEU A 60 8.50 -16.50 2.35
CA LEU A 60 8.95 -15.10 2.41
C LEU A 60 9.19 -14.52 1.01
N VAL A 61 9.82 -15.29 0.11
CA VAL A 61 10.07 -14.87 -1.27
C VAL A 61 8.76 -14.75 -2.06
N ALA A 62 7.87 -15.74 -1.93
CA ALA A 62 6.58 -15.74 -2.62
C ALA A 62 5.64 -14.61 -2.15
N ALA A 63 5.76 -14.18 -0.89
CA ALA A 63 4.92 -13.14 -0.30
C ALA A 63 5.33 -11.70 -0.69
N SER A 64 6.34 -11.51 -1.53
CA SER A 64 6.86 -10.17 -1.85
C SER A 64 5.79 -9.25 -2.48
N PRO A 65 5.47 -8.08 -1.87
CA PRO A 65 4.39 -7.19 -2.33
C PRO A 65 4.79 -6.27 -3.50
N CYS A 66 5.74 -6.68 -4.35
CA CYS A 66 6.30 -5.83 -5.43
C CYS A 66 5.24 -5.18 -6.33
N ALA A 67 4.19 -5.92 -6.67
CA ALA A 67 3.11 -5.41 -7.53
C ALA A 67 2.29 -4.31 -6.83
N LEU A 68 2.04 -4.44 -5.53
CA LEU A 68 1.25 -3.48 -4.76
C LEU A 68 1.96 -2.12 -4.65
N ALA A 69 3.28 -2.15 -4.42
CA ALA A 69 4.11 -0.95 -4.30
C ALA A 69 4.10 -0.08 -5.57
N ILE A 70 4.00 -0.70 -6.75
CA ILE A 70 4.06 -0.01 -8.05
C ILE A 70 2.67 0.38 -8.56
N ALA A 71 1.61 -0.33 -8.14
CA ALA A 71 0.24 -0.09 -8.60
C ALA A 71 -0.27 1.34 -8.30
N THR A 72 -0.06 1.83 -7.08
CA THR A 72 -0.53 3.16 -6.64
C THR A 72 0.12 4.33 -7.40
N PRO A 73 1.46 4.45 -7.47
CA PRO A 73 2.11 5.56 -8.18
C PRO A 73 1.85 5.51 -9.69
N SER A 74 1.78 4.32 -10.30
CA SER A 74 1.52 4.18 -11.74
C SER A 74 0.11 4.65 -12.12
N ALA A 75 -0.90 4.33 -11.32
CA ALA A 75 -2.27 4.82 -11.51
C ALA A 75 -2.34 6.36 -11.38
N ILE A 76 -1.72 6.92 -10.33
CA ILE A 76 -1.71 8.38 -10.11
C ILE A 76 -1.01 9.10 -11.28
N LEU A 77 0.17 8.63 -11.69
CA LEU A 77 0.93 9.26 -12.77
C LEU A 77 0.15 9.24 -14.09
N SER A 78 -0.51 8.12 -14.39
CA SER A 78 -1.36 7.98 -15.59
C SER A 78 -2.56 8.92 -15.55
N GLY A 79 -3.19 9.09 -14.39
CA GLY A 79 -4.30 10.02 -14.18
C GLY A 79 -3.88 11.48 -14.34
N VAL A 80 -2.76 11.88 -13.72
CA VAL A 80 -2.20 13.24 -13.88
C VAL A 80 -1.86 13.52 -15.35
N ALA A 81 -1.21 12.57 -16.04
CA ALA A 81 -0.87 12.73 -17.46
C ALA A 81 -2.12 12.92 -18.33
N ARG A 82 -3.21 12.22 -18.02
CA ARG A 82 -4.48 12.37 -18.75
C ARG A 82 -5.17 13.70 -18.46
N ALA A 83 -5.18 14.16 -17.22
CA ALA A 83 -5.75 15.46 -16.84
C ALA A 83 -4.97 16.63 -17.46
N ALA A 84 -3.64 16.53 -17.48
CA ALA A 84 -2.77 17.53 -18.10
C ALA A 84 -3.06 17.69 -19.61
N ARG A 85 -3.31 16.58 -20.33
CA ARG A 85 -3.75 16.63 -21.74
C ARG A 85 -5.09 17.34 -21.95
N GLY A 86 -5.94 17.38 -20.93
CA GLY A 86 -7.21 18.11 -20.92
C GLY A 86 -7.11 19.56 -20.43
N GLY A 87 -5.90 20.09 -20.20
CA GLY A 87 -5.70 21.45 -19.69
C GLY A 87 -5.90 21.61 -18.18
N VAL A 88 -6.02 20.50 -17.43
CA VAL A 88 -6.23 20.53 -15.98
C VAL A 88 -4.90 20.26 -15.26
N LEU A 89 -4.41 21.24 -14.50
CA LEU A 89 -3.22 21.11 -13.67
C LEU A 89 -3.57 20.51 -12.31
N ILE A 90 -3.00 19.35 -11.99
CA ILE A 90 -3.22 18.68 -10.70
C ILE A 90 -1.91 18.66 -9.91
N LYS A 91 -1.90 19.33 -8.75
CA LYS A 91 -0.71 19.49 -7.90
C LYS A 91 -0.53 18.30 -6.94
N GLY A 92 -0.14 17.15 -7.49
CA GLY A 92 0.17 15.92 -6.74
C GLY A 92 -0.96 14.86 -6.75
N GLY A 93 -0.74 13.74 -6.08
CA GLY A 93 -1.67 12.60 -6.08
C GLY A 93 -2.89 12.77 -5.17
N ALA A 94 -2.73 13.41 -4.00
CA ALA A 94 -3.83 13.55 -3.05
C ALA A 94 -5.03 14.38 -3.58
N PRO A 95 -4.84 15.49 -4.32
CA PRO A 95 -5.95 16.19 -4.97
C PRO A 95 -6.61 15.37 -6.08
N LEU A 96 -5.83 14.62 -6.89
CA LEU A 96 -6.36 13.73 -7.93
C LEU A 96 -7.29 12.68 -7.34
N GLU A 97 -6.90 12.13 -6.19
CA GLU A 97 -7.66 11.07 -5.53
C GLU A 97 -8.92 11.60 -4.84
N LYS A 98 -8.83 12.79 -4.23
CA LYS A 98 -10.01 13.48 -3.68
C LYS A 98 -11.02 13.81 -4.77
N LEU A 99 -10.55 14.22 -5.96
CA LEU A 99 -11.40 14.45 -7.13
C LEU A 99 -12.24 13.22 -7.50
N GLY A 100 -11.71 12.01 -7.33
CA GLY A 100 -12.44 10.76 -7.58
C GLY A 100 -13.51 10.41 -6.55
N SER A 101 -13.54 11.09 -5.39
CA SER A 101 -14.51 10.87 -4.31
C SER A 101 -15.36 12.10 -4.00
N LEU A 102 -15.40 13.08 -4.91
CA LEU A 102 -16.26 14.26 -4.77
C LEU A 102 -17.70 13.95 -5.23
N ASP A 103 -18.66 14.21 -4.35
CA ASP A 103 -20.10 14.08 -4.65
C ASP A 103 -20.77 15.41 -5.01
N ALA A 104 -20.18 16.53 -4.62
CA ALA A 104 -20.75 17.86 -4.80
C ALA A 104 -19.69 18.89 -5.20
N LEU A 105 -20.09 19.82 -6.07
CA LEU A 105 -19.33 20.98 -6.50
C LEU A 105 -20.13 22.24 -6.14
N ALA A 106 -19.52 23.15 -5.40
CA ALA A 106 -20.06 24.47 -5.11
C ALA A 106 -19.17 25.52 -5.81
N PHE A 107 -19.80 26.49 -6.48
CA PHE A 107 -19.14 27.56 -7.22
C PHE A 107 -19.24 28.88 -6.47
#